data_AF-A0A6I1KFK3-F1
#
_entry.id   AF-A0A6I1KFK3-F1
#
_cell.length_a   1.000
_cell.length_b   1.000
_cell.length_c   1.000
_cell.angle_alpha   90.00
_cell.angle_beta   90.00
_cell.angle_gamma   90.00
#
_symmetry.space_group_name_H-M   'P 1'
#
loop_
_entity.id
_entity.type
_entity.pdbx_description
1 polymer ?
#
loop_
_entity_poly.entity_id
_entity_poly.type
_entity_poly.pdbx_seq_one_letter_code
_entity_poly.pdbx_strand_id
1 'polypeptide(L)'
;MKKRAIISIALVLGMFAAGSAYAAGCNACGDGGKCKDPQAVQQFRNETSSLASELKAKNLELRKENGMEGIDINRTSALESEIRELKTRIRVVAEKLGMPACCIS
;
A
#
# COMPACT_ATOMS: atom_id res chain seq x y z
N MET A 1 24.91 14.09 30.67
CA MET A 1 24.82 12.67 30.26
C MET A 1 23.38 12.29 29.94
N LYS A 2 23.19 11.55 28.84
CA LYS A 2 22.04 10.71 28.45
C LYS A 2 20.66 11.39 28.27
N LYS A 3 20.50 12.18 27.20
CA LYS A 3 19.22 12.17 26.46
C LYS A 3 19.34 11.11 25.37
N ARG A 4 18.52 10.08 25.53
CA ARG A 4 18.61 8.81 24.84
C ARG A 4 18.31 9.02 23.35
N ALA A 5 19.11 8.31 22.56
CA ALA A 5 19.00 8.09 21.14
C ALA A 5 17.58 8.23 20.58
N ILE A 6 17.38 9.24 19.74
CA ILE A 6 16.31 9.27 18.74
C ILE A 6 16.79 8.31 17.63
N ILE A 7 16.62 7.02 17.88
CA ILE A 7 16.73 5.97 16.86
C ILE A 7 15.31 5.64 16.42
N SER A 8 15.19 5.34 15.12
CA SER A 8 14.06 4.65 14.51
C SER A 8 12.91 5.61 14.15
N ILE A 9 12.34 5.63 12.95
CA ILE A 9 12.40 4.71 11.82
C ILE A 9 12.40 5.58 10.56
N ALA A 10 13.34 5.31 9.65
CA ALA A 10 13.18 5.67 8.26
C ALA A 10 11.91 4.96 7.76
N LEU A 11 10.78 5.66 7.82
CA LEU A 11 9.54 5.21 7.22
C LEU A 11 9.79 5.19 5.73
N VAL A 12 9.86 3.96 5.21
CA VAL A 12 9.94 3.56 3.81
C VAL A 12 8.84 4.30 3.04
N LEU A 13 9.15 5.54 2.68
CA LEU A 13 8.34 6.39 1.85
C LEU A 13 8.79 6.16 0.42
N GLY A 14 7.89 5.56 -0.35
CA GLY A 14 7.92 5.69 -1.80
C GLY A 14 8.31 4.41 -2.53
N MET A 15 7.58 3.32 -2.32
CA MET A 15 7.57 2.24 -3.31
C MET A 15 6.20 1.57 -3.43
N PHE A 16 5.08 2.31 -3.37
CA PHE A 16 3.81 1.73 -3.82
C PHE A 16 2.96 2.75 -4.57
N ALA A 17 3.10 2.74 -5.90
CA ALA A 17 2.33 3.53 -6.84
C ALA A 17 1.01 2.82 -7.12
N ALA A 18 0.12 2.83 -6.13
CA ALA A 18 -1.26 2.38 -6.29
C ALA A 18 -1.97 3.29 -7.32
N GLY A 19 -1.92 2.92 -8.59
CA GLY A 19 -2.77 3.51 -9.63
C GLY A 19 -2.21 3.51 -11.05
N SER A 20 -0.90 3.64 -11.24
CA SER A 20 -0.31 3.84 -12.59
C SER A 20 0.85 2.92 -12.95
N ALA A 21 1.38 2.12 -12.00
CA ALA A 21 2.55 1.28 -12.22
C ALA A 21 2.26 -0.11 -12.82
N TYR A 22 1.01 -0.49 -13.11
CA TYR A 22 0.71 -1.81 -13.69
C TYR A 22 1.44 -2.06 -15.02
N ALA A 23 1.64 -1.02 -15.84
CA ALA A 23 2.37 -1.17 -17.10
C ALA A 23 3.90 -1.26 -16.91
N ALA A 24 4.46 -0.55 -15.91
CA ALA A 24 5.90 -0.54 -15.65
C ALA A 24 6.37 -1.74 -14.81
N GLY A 25 5.54 -2.28 -13.92
CA GLY A 25 5.84 -3.46 -13.09
C GLY A 25 5.75 -4.79 -13.85
N CYS A 26 4.99 -4.85 -14.96
CA CYS A 26 4.87 -6.08 -15.77
C CYS A 26 6.19 -6.55 -16.40
N ASN A 27 7.12 -5.63 -16.71
CA ASN A 27 8.43 -6.02 -17.23
C ASN A 27 9.32 -6.67 -16.16
N ALA A 28 9.12 -6.32 -14.87
CA ALA A 28 9.84 -6.92 -13.75
C ALA A 28 9.28 -8.30 -13.33
N CYS A 29 8.01 -8.60 -13.62
CA CYS A 29 7.38 -9.89 -13.32
C CYS A 29 7.67 -11.01 -14.33
N GLY A 30 8.41 -10.72 -15.41
CA GLY A 30 8.64 -11.67 -16.51
C GLY A 30 7.38 -11.95 -17.36
N ASP A 31 7.55 -12.72 -18.44
CA ASP A 31 6.49 -13.02 -19.40
C ASP A 31 5.36 -13.92 -18.87
N GLY A 32 5.58 -14.61 -17.75
CA GLY A 32 4.59 -15.52 -17.14
C GLY A 32 3.68 -14.89 -16.09
N GLY A 33 3.81 -13.60 -15.80
CA GLY A 33 3.05 -12.94 -14.74
C GLY A 33 1.58 -12.70 -15.11
N LYS A 34 0.65 -13.09 -14.24
CA LYS A 34 -0.80 -12.80 -14.40
C LYS A 34 -1.16 -11.31 -14.49
N CYS A 35 -0.23 -10.38 -14.27
CA CYS A 35 -0.47 -8.98 -14.59
C CYS A 35 -0.52 -8.67 -16.09
N LYS A 36 -0.11 -9.60 -16.96
CA LYS A 36 -0.34 -9.49 -18.41
C LYS A 36 -1.70 -10.06 -18.83
N ASP A 37 -2.40 -10.76 -17.94
CA ASP A 37 -3.74 -11.25 -18.18
C ASP A 37 -4.77 -10.13 -17.86
N PRO A 38 -5.42 -9.54 -18.88
CA PRO A 38 -6.36 -8.46 -18.68
C PRO A 38 -7.59 -8.88 -17.86
N GLN A 39 -7.99 -10.16 -17.89
CA GLN A 39 -9.11 -10.65 -17.10
C GLN A 39 -8.75 -10.70 -15.61
N ALA A 40 -7.59 -11.27 -15.27
CA ALA A 40 -7.09 -11.30 -13.90
C ALA A 40 -6.89 -9.90 -13.32
N VAL A 41 -6.35 -8.97 -14.12
CA VAL A 41 -6.17 -7.56 -13.71
C VAL A 41 -7.53 -6.88 -13.47
N GLN A 42 -8.50 -7.08 -14.37
CA GLN A 42 -9.82 -6.48 -14.21
C GLN A 42 -10.53 -7.03 -12.97
N GLN A 43 -10.45 -8.34 -12.74
CA GLN A 43 -11.03 -8.99 -11.57
C GLN A 43 -10.40 -8.46 -10.27
N PHE A 44 -9.07 -8.35 -10.24
CA PHE A 44 -8.37 -7.75 -9.10
C PHE A 44 -8.82 -6.32 -8.83
N ARG A 45 -8.92 -5.48 -9.86
CA ARG A 45 -9.41 -4.09 -9.72
C ARG A 45 -10.82 -4.02 -9.17
N ASN A 46 -11.70 -4.89 -9.66
CA ASN A 46 -13.09 -4.94 -9.19
C ASN A 46 -13.15 -5.35 -7.70
N GLU A 47 -12.47 -6.44 -7.33
CA GLU A 47 -12.47 -6.98 -5.97
C GLU A 47 -11.76 -6.06 -4.95
N THR A 48 -10.79 -5.27 -5.40
CA THR A 48 -10.03 -4.36 -4.51
C THR A 48 -10.48 -2.91 -4.56
N SER A 49 -11.44 -2.55 -5.43
CA SER A 49 -11.85 -1.15 -5.67
C SER A 49 -12.23 -0.38 -4.39
N SER A 50 -13.03 -1.01 -3.52
CA SER A 50 -13.43 -0.46 -2.23
C SER A 50 -12.24 -0.34 -1.27
N LEU A 51 -11.41 -1.40 -1.16
CA LEU A 51 -10.21 -1.41 -0.32
C LEU A 51 -9.20 -0.35 -0.74
N ALA A 52 -9.03 -0.13 -2.04
CA ALA A 52 -8.12 0.87 -2.59
C ALA A 52 -8.62 2.29 -2.31
N SER A 53 -9.95 2.51 -2.37
CA SER A 53 -10.56 3.79 -2.03
C SER A 53 -10.41 4.10 -0.54
N GLU A 54 -10.63 3.11 0.31
CA GLU A 54 -10.45 3.22 1.76
C GLU A 54 -8.97 3.47 2.12
N LEU A 55 -8.06 2.73 1.49
CA LEU A 55 -6.61 2.91 1.65
C LEU A 55 -6.20 4.33 1.27
N LYS A 56 -6.73 4.87 0.16
CA LYS A 56 -6.45 6.25 -0.25
C LYS A 56 -6.96 7.25 0.79
N ALA A 57 -8.16 7.07 1.33
CA ALA A 57 -8.71 7.92 2.37
C ALA A 57 -7.83 7.91 3.63
N LYS A 58 -7.42 6.72 4.11
CA LYS A 58 -6.56 6.59 5.29
C LYS A 58 -5.16 7.18 5.11
N ASN A 59 -4.58 7.06 3.92
CA ASN A 59 -3.31 7.75 3.62
C ASN A 59 -3.45 9.27 3.63
N LEU A 60 -4.60 9.82 3.19
CA LEU A 60 -4.87 11.26 3.28
C LEU A 60 -5.04 11.71 4.73
N GLU A 61 -5.75 10.93 5.55
CA GLU A 61 -5.88 11.19 7.00
C GLU A 61 -4.51 11.18 7.69
N LEU A 62 -3.66 10.19 7.40
CA LEU A 62 -2.30 10.11 7.94
C LEU A 62 -1.44 11.30 7.51
N ARG A 63 -1.54 11.70 6.23
CA ARG A 63 -0.82 12.89 5.72
C ARG A 63 -1.30 14.17 6.41
N LYS A 64 -2.60 14.29 6.66
CA LYS A 64 -3.18 15.42 7.39
C LYS A 64 -2.68 15.45 8.83
N GLU A 65 -2.70 14.30 9.51
CA GLU A 65 -2.21 14.14 10.88
C GLU A 65 -0.76 14.61 11.03
N ASN A 66 0.10 14.14 10.12
CA ASN A 66 1.52 14.51 10.09
C ASN A 66 1.78 15.97 9.70
N GLY A 67 0.77 16.68 9.17
CA GLY A 67 0.86 18.10 8.82
C GLY A 67 0.40 19.05 9.92
N MET A 68 -0.07 18.54 11.07
CA MET A 68 -0.53 19.38 12.17
C MET A 68 0.63 19.87 13.04
N GLU A 69 0.44 21.01 13.71
CA GLU A 69 1.45 21.66 14.58
C GLU A 69 1.81 20.83 15.83
N GLY A 70 1.04 19.76 16.10
CA GLY A 70 1.38 18.68 17.02
C GLY A 70 0.86 17.35 16.48
N ILE A 71 1.73 16.34 16.43
CA ILE A 71 1.38 15.00 15.95
C ILE A 71 0.74 14.20 17.10
N ASP A 72 -0.50 13.73 16.92
CA ASP A 72 -1.06 12.73 17.84
C ASP A 72 -0.51 11.35 17.48
N ILE A 73 0.47 10.90 18.28
CA ILE A 73 1.17 9.62 18.08
C ILE A 73 0.20 8.43 18.11
N ASN A 74 -0.84 8.47 18.96
CA ASN A 74 -1.80 7.38 19.06
C ASN A 74 -2.64 7.29 17.80
N ARG A 75 -3.10 8.44 17.30
CA ARG A 75 -3.87 8.56 16.06
C ARG A 75 -3.05 8.16 14.84
N THR A 76 -1.80 8.61 14.74
CA THR A 76 -0.85 8.19 13.70
C THR A 76 -0.64 6.68 13.72
N SER A 77 -0.38 6.09 14.88
CA SER A 77 -0.20 4.64 15.02
C SER A 77 -1.45 3.84 14.61
N ALA A 78 -2.65 4.34 14.95
CA ALA A 78 -3.91 3.72 14.55
C ALA A 78 -4.07 3.76 13.02
N LEU A 79 -3.88 4.93 12.40
CA LEU A 79 -3.98 5.11 10.95
C LEU A 79 -2.98 4.21 10.20
N GLU A 80 -1.74 4.11 10.68
CA GLU A 80 -0.75 3.20 10.11
C GLU A 80 -1.16 1.73 10.21
N SER A 81 -1.79 1.33 11.32
CA SER A 81 -2.29 -0.04 11.51
C SER A 81 -3.42 -0.35 10.53
N GLU A 82 -4.40 0.55 10.39
CA GLU A 82 -5.50 0.42 9.44
C GLU A 82 -4.97 0.35 7.98
N ILE A 83 -3.99 1.18 7.64
CA ILE A 83 -3.31 1.14 6.33
C ILE A 83 -2.63 -0.22 6.10
N ARG A 84 -1.94 -0.78 7.10
CA ARG A 84 -1.29 -2.10 7.00
C ARG A 84 -2.32 -3.21 6.82
N GLU A 85 -3.44 -3.14 7.51
CA GLU A 85 -4.53 -4.11 7.37
C GLU A 85 -5.15 -4.06 5.97
N LEU A 86 -5.47 -2.86 5.45
CA LEU A 86 -6.01 -2.68 4.11
C LEU A 86 -5.05 -3.22 3.03
N LYS A 87 -3.74 -2.95 3.18
CA LYS A 87 -2.71 -3.53 2.30
C LYS A 87 -2.67 -5.05 2.36
N THR A 88 -2.82 -5.62 3.57
CA THR A 88 -2.86 -7.08 3.75
C THR A 88 -4.07 -7.68 3.05
N ARG A 89 -5.25 -7.08 3.20
CA ARG A 89 -6.48 -7.52 2.53
C ARG A 89 -6.36 -7.46 1.00
N ILE A 90 -5.77 -6.39 0.46
CA ILE A 90 -5.48 -6.26 -0.98
C ILE A 90 -4.52 -7.38 -1.45
N ARG A 91 -3.47 -7.69 -0.68
CA ARG A 91 -2.55 -8.79 -1.00
C ARG A 91 -3.24 -10.14 -1.00
N VAL A 92 -4.12 -10.41 -0.03
CA VAL A 92 -4.90 -11.66 0.01
C VAL A 92 -5.76 -11.84 -1.24
N VAL A 93 -6.37 -10.77 -1.76
CA VAL A 93 -7.11 -10.83 -3.04
C VAL A 93 -6.15 -11.16 -4.19
N ALA A 94 -4.97 -10.56 -4.22
CA ALA A 94 -3.98 -10.83 -5.25
C ALA A 94 -3.49 -12.29 -5.22
N GLU A 95 -3.20 -12.83 -4.04
CA GLU A 95 -2.81 -14.22 -3.83
C GLU A 95 -3.90 -15.18 -4.30
N LYS A 96 -5.17 -14.91 -3.98
CA LYS A 96 -6.32 -15.69 -4.48
C LYS A 96 -6.40 -15.73 -6.00
N LEU A 97 -6.06 -14.62 -6.65
CA LEU A 97 -6.06 -14.52 -8.11
C LEU A 97 -4.77 -15.06 -8.75
N GLY A 98 -3.78 -15.47 -7.94
CA GLY A 98 -2.47 -15.91 -8.40
C GLY A 98 -1.63 -14.78 -9.00
N MET A 99 -1.86 -13.54 -8.54
CA MET A 99 -1.08 -12.38 -8.96
C MET A 99 0.21 -12.29 -8.13
N PRO A 100 1.39 -12.32 -8.75
CA PRO A 100 2.64 -12.19 -8.02
C PRO A 100 2.78 -10.78 -7.42
N ALA A 101 3.55 -10.68 -6.32
CA ALA A 101 3.71 -9.43 -5.57
C ALA A 101 4.21 -8.25 -6.43
N CYS A 102 5.03 -8.52 -7.45
CA CYS A 102 5.54 -7.53 -8.39
C CYS A 102 4.44 -6.90 -9.28
N CYS A 103 3.24 -7.49 -9.36
CA CYS A 103 2.10 -6.93 -10.07
C CYS A 103 1.30 -5.92 -9.22
N ILE A 104 1.55 -5.86 -7.92
CA ILE A 104 0.77 -5.11 -6.92
C ILE A 104 1.65 -4.05 -6.23
N SER A 105 2.90 -3.91 -6.69
CA SER A 105 3.87 -2.91 -6.26
C SER A 105 3.61 -1.54 -6.86
#